data_AF-A0AAN6H1N5-F1
#
_entry.id   AF-A0AAN6H1N5-F1
#
_cell.length_a   1.000
_cell.length_b   1.000
_cell.length_c   1.000
_cell.angle_alpha   90.00
_cell.angle_beta   90.00
_cell.angle_gamma   90.00
#
_symmetry.space_group_name_H-M   'P 1'
#
loop_
_entity.id
_entity.type
_entity.pdbx_description
1 polymer ?
#
loop_
_entity_poly.entity_id
_entity_poly.type
_entity_poly.pdbx_seq_one_letter_code
_entity_poly.pdbx_strand_id
1 'polypeptide(L)'
;MAKTRKSKRKAENAEPGEEQEADQPLTPTTKEVDSELDDGGKVQEINVKHFTIPYNDKQIPCERRGEVDKPAIIWTHGAGGGLAAPAASEFADGFSGHSSIVSFQGSMSLPSRVKMFHSVIEHEDFDAALGGR
;
A
#
# COMPACT_ATOMS: atom_id res chain seq x y z
N MET A 1 -53.69 25.96 -11.17
CA MET A 1 -54.26 25.80 -12.53
C MET A 1 -53.13 25.85 -13.55
N ALA A 2 -53.25 25.08 -14.65
CA ALA A 2 -52.35 24.94 -15.83
C ALA A 2 -50.93 24.35 -15.56
N LYS A 3 -50.53 23.10 -15.93
CA LYS A 3 -50.47 22.34 -17.22
C LYS A 3 -49.67 23.09 -18.31
N THR A 4 -48.55 22.55 -18.85
CA THR A 4 -48.47 21.60 -20.00
C THR A 4 -46.97 21.24 -20.22
N ARG A 5 -46.48 19.97 -20.21
CA ARG A 5 -46.28 18.98 -21.33
C ARG A 5 -45.48 19.56 -22.52
N LYS A 6 -44.53 18.93 -23.26
CA LYS A 6 -43.99 17.57 -23.56
C LYS A 6 -42.61 17.81 -24.25
N SER A 7 -41.64 16.89 -24.36
CA SER A 7 -41.53 15.88 -25.45
C SER A 7 -40.15 15.20 -25.33
N LYS A 8 -40.00 13.92 -24.96
CA LYS A 8 -40.01 12.68 -25.79
C LYS A 8 -39.16 12.75 -27.08
N ARG A 9 -38.00 12.07 -27.07
CA ARG A 9 -37.56 11.23 -28.19
C ARG A 9 -36.96 9.93 -27.65
N LYS A 10 -37.49 8.86 -28.25
CA LYS A 10 -37.26 7.43 -28.07
C LYS A 10 -36.42 7.02 -29.29
N ALA A 11 -35.39 6.21 -29.10
CA ALA A 11 -34.80 5.41 -30.17
C ALA A 11 -34.78 3.96 -29.68
N GLU A 12 -35.24 3.07 -30.55
CA GLU A 12 -35.60 1.69 -30.32
C GLU A 12 -34.73 0.82 -31.23
N ASN A 13 -34.27 -0.31 -30.67
CA ASN A 13 -33.85 -1.58 -31.27
C ASN A 13 -32.76 -1.65 -32.36
N ALA A 14 -31.72 -2.44 -32.06
CA ALA A 14 -31.22 -3.49 -32.95
C ALA A 14 -30.34 -4.50 -32.17
N GLU A 15 -30.74 -5.77 -32.16
CA GLU A 15 -29.92 -6.99 -31.96
C GLU A 15 -30.50 -8.06 -32.92
N PRO A 16 -29.84 -9.20 -33.22
CA PRO A 16 -28.42 -9.56 -33.18
C PRO A 16 -27.93 -10.15 -34.53
N GLY A 17 -26.63 -10.45 -34.65
CA GLY A 17 -26.07 -11.22 -35.76
C GLY A 17 -24.76 -11.89 -35.35
N GLU A 18 -24.84 -13.20 -35.08
CA GLU A 18 -23.71 -14.11 -34.93
C GLU A 18 -23.15 -14.48 -36.30
N GLU A 19 -21.82 -14.41 -36.49
CA GLU A 19 -21.08 -15.31 -37.37
C GLU A 19 -19.70 -15.62 -36.73
N GLN A 20 -19.47 -16.91 -36.47
CA GLN A 20 -18.21 -17.52 -36.04
C GLN A 20 -17.39 -17.95 -37.28
N GLU A 21 -16.06 -17.79 -37.23
CA GLU A 21 -15.00 -18.71 -37.73
C GLU A 21 -13.66 -17.93 -37.70
N ALA A 22 -12.46 -18.43 -37.44
CA ALA A 22 -11.86 -19.51 -36.66
C ALA A 22 -10.34 -19.19 -36.61
N ASP A 23 -9.62 -19.90 -35.74
CA ASP A 23 -8.21 -20.30 -35.92
C ASP A 23 -7.08 -19.28 -35.60
N GLN A 24 -6.54 -19.33 -34.37
CA GLN A 24 -5.20 -19.89 -34.03
C GLN A 24 -4.55 -19.25 -32.77
N PRO A 25 -3.75 -20.03 -32.01
CA PRO A 25 -3.19 -19.63 -30.73
C PRO A 25 -1.86 -18.89 -30.89
N LEU A 26 -1.64 -17.81 -30.13
CA LEU A 26 -0.31 -17.22 -29.96
C LEU A 26 0.22 -17.53 -28.56
N THR A 27 1.31 -18.27 -28.57
CA THR A 27 2.18 -18.70 -27.48
C THR A 27 2.90 -17.51 -26.80
N PRO A 28 3.41 -17.72 -25.56
CA PRO A 28 4.13 -16.69 -24.82
C PRO A 28 5.50 -16.44 -25.45
N THR A 29 5.77 -15.20 -25.85
CA THR A 29 7.12 -14.77 -26.21
C THR A 29 7.84 -14.28 -24.96
N THR A 30 8.73 -15.13 -24.49
CA THR A 30 9.85 -14.87 -23.60
C THR A 30 10.56 -13.57 -24.01
N LYS A 31 10.70 -12.65 -23.05
CA LYS A 31 11.76 -11.63 -23.11
C LYS A 31 12.75 -11.96 -22.01
N GLU A 32 13.82 -12.63 -22.42
CA GLU A 32 15.07 -12.64 -21.69
C GLU A 32 15.68 -11.25 -21.85
N VAL A 33 15.84 -10.53 -20.74
CA VAL A 33 16.79 -9.43 -20.63
C VAL A 33 17.53 -9.65 -19.32
N ASP A 34 18.79 -10.05 -19.49
CA ASP A 34 19.94 -9.92 -18.62
C ASP A 34 19.68 -9.55 -17.16
N SER A 35 19.78 -10.57 -16.32
CA SER A 35 20.04 -10.42 -14.89
C SER A 35 21.54 -10.40 -14.68
N GLU A 36 22.13 -9.21 -14.66
CA GLU A 36 23.44 -9.00 -14.04
C GLU A 36 23.29 -7.98 -12.90
N LEU A 37 23.00 -8.52 -11.71
CA LEU A 37 23.49 -7.97 -10.45
C LEU A 37 24.12 -9.12 -9.69
N ASP A 38 25.41 -9.30 -9.94
CA ASP A 38 26.34 -9.83 -8.95
C ASP A 38 26.37 -8.86 -7.77
N ASP A 39 25.73 -9.22 -6.68
CA ASP A 39 26.27 -8.93 -5.36
C ASP A 39 25.95 -10.15 -4.51
N GLY A 40 27.01 -10.80 -4.01
CA GLY A 40 26.91 -11.91 -3.09
C GLY A 40 26.15 -11.46 -1.84
N GLY A 41 24.83 -11.59 -1.89
CA GLY A 41 23.90 -11.11 -0.88
C GLY A 41 24.20 -11.78 0.44
N LYS A 42 24.98 -11.09 1.28
CA LYS A 42 24.91 -11.30 2.72
C LYS A 42 23.45 -11.04 3.08
N VAL A 43 22.69 -12.11 3.34
CA VAL A 43 21.36 -12.01 3.93
C VAL A 43 21.57 -11.29 5.26
N GLN A 44 21.35 -9.98 5.27
CA GLN A 44 21.38 -9.21 6.50
C GLN A 44 20.19 -9.68 7.30
N GLU A 45 20.44 -10.21 8.49
CA GLU A 45 19.41 -10.65 9.40
C GLU A 45 18.60 -9.41 9.83
N ILE A 46 17.40 -9.24 9.28
CA ILE A 46 16.58 -8.05 9.55
C ILE A 46 16.01 -8.18 10.95
N ASN A 47 16.49 -7.34 11.87
CA ASN A 47 15.96 -7.30 13.22
C ASN A 47 14.63 -6.52 13.25
N VAL A 48 13.54 -7.23 13.50
CA VAL A 48 12.19 -6.63 13.61
C VAL A 48 11.78 -6.54 15.07
N LYS A 49 11.72 -5.31 15.61
CA LYS A 49 11.24 -5.06 16.98
C LYS A 49 9.75 -4.72 16.95
N HIS A 50 8.94 -5.52 17.62
CA HIS A 50 7.50 -5.29 17.73
C HIS A 50 7.18 -4.57 19.04
N PHE A 51 6.28 -3.59 18.99
CA PHE A 51 5.82 -2.85 20.15
C PHE A 51 4.41 -2.30 19.93
N THR A 52 3.84 -1.68 20.97
CA THR A 52 2.48 -1.16 20.93
C THR A 52 2.41 0.22 21.54
N ILE A 53 1.67 1.14 20.90
CA ILE A 53 1.44 2.49 21.40
C ILE A 53 -0.01 2.61 21.89
N PRO A 54 -0.27 3.16 23.09
CA PRO A 54 -1.63 3.42 23.56
C PRO A 54 -2.41 4.37 22.64
N TYR A 55 -3.67 4.07 22.35
CA TYR A 55 -4.55 4.93 21.54
C TYR A 55 -6.02 4.78 21.94
N ASN A 56 -6.53 5.76 22.70
CA ASN A 56 -7.83 5.68 23.39
C ASN A 56 -7.92 4.38 24.20
N ASP A 57 -9.00 3.60 24.05
CA ASP A 57 -9.19 2.30 24.71
C ASP A 57 -8.51 1.13 23.96
N LYS A 58 -7.63 1.43 23.00
CA LYS A 58 -6.96 0.46 22.13
C LYS A 58 -5.45 0.65 22.14
N GLN A 59 -4.76 -0.23 21.43
CA GLN A 59 -3.34 -0.13 21.17
C GLN A 59 -3.09 -0.12 19.66
N ILE A 60 -2.02 0.56 19.24
CA ILE A 60 -1.53 0.60 17.86
C ILE A 60 -0.33 -0.37 17.78
N PRO A 61 -0.48 -1.52 17.12
CA PRO A 61 0.65 -2.39 16.80
C PRO A 61 1.66 -1.67 15.91
N CYS A 62 2.93 -1.73 16.28
CA CYS A 62 4.04 -1.12 15.56
C CYS A 62 5.19 -2.11 15.40
N GLU A 63 5.97 -1.91 14.34
CA GLU A 63 7.20 -2.62 14.03
C GLU A 63 8.29 -1.60 13.76
N ARG A 64 9.48 -1.80 14.33
CA ARG A 64 10.69 -1.06 13.99
C ARG A 64 11.68 -1.98 13.30
N ARG A 65 12.27 -1.50 12.22
CA ARG A 65 13.39 -2.13 11.50
C ARG A 65 14.51 -1.12 11.30
N GLY A 66 15.75 -1.60 11.21
CA GLY A 66 16.98 -0.79 11.11
C GLY A 66 17.72 -0.64 12.44
N GLU A 67 18.98 -0.20 12.37
CA GLU A 67 19.91 -0.15 13.51
C GLU A 67 19.75 1.10 14.39
N VAL A 68 19.25 2.20 13.81
CA VAL A 68 19.13 3.50 14.51
C VAL A 68 17.83 3.54 15.32
N ASP A 69 17.89 4.04 16.55
CA ASP A 69 16.71 4.12 17.42
C ASP A 69 15.70 5.19 16.97
N LYS A 70 16.15 6.26 16.31
CA LYS A 70 15.26 7.27 15.75
C LYS A 70 14.93 6.89 14.29
N PRO A 71 13.65 6.64 13.93
CA PRO A 71 13.30 6.34 12.56
C PRO A 71 13.52 7.57 11.66
N ALA A 72 13.83 7.33 10.39
CA ALA A 72 13.79 8.38 9.35
C ALA A 72 12.39 8.50 8.72
N ILE A 73 11.58 7.44 8.80
CA ILE A 73 10.20 7.44 8.31
C ILE A 73 9.27 6.71 9.27
N ILE A 74 8.10 7.30 9.47
CA ILE A 74 6.93 6.65 10.05
C ILE A 74 5.99 6.29 8.90
N TRP A 75 5.60 5.03 8.80
CA TRP A 75 4.85 4.50 7.67
C TRP A 75 3.66 3.64 8.12
N THR A 76 2.61 3.60 7.30
CA THR A 76 1.44 2.72 7.51
C THR A 76 1.02 2.11 6.18
N HIS A 77 0.50 0.89 6.24
CA HIS A 77 -0.05 0.21 5.07
C HIS A 77 -1.32 0.89 4.51
N GLY A 78 -1.63 0.58 3.25
CA GLY A 78 -2.85 1.00 2.55
C GLY A 78 -4.12 0.29 3.01
N ALA A 79 -5.24 0.51 2.31
CA ALA A 79 -6.48 -0.23 2.57
C ALA A 79 -6.33 -1.72 2.21
N GLY A 80 -6.93 -2.62 3.00
CA GLY A 80 -7.01 -4.05 2.68
C GLY A 80 -5.78 -4.89 3.06
N GLY A 81 -4.79 -4.33 3.75
CA GLY A 81 -3.61 -5.06 4.24
C GLY A 81 -3.34 -4.85 5.73
N GLY A 82 -2.18 -5.31 6.18
CA GLY A 82 -1.61 -5.07 7.50
C GLY A 82 -0.09 -5.10 7.46
N LEU A 83 0.57 -4.98 8.60
CA LEU A 83 2.05 -5.01 8.67
C LEU A 83 2.67 -6.31 8.10
N ALA A 84 1.97 -7.44 8.24
CA ALA A 84 2.40 -8.73 7.70
C ALA A 84 2.10 -8.93 6.19
N ALA A 85 1.48 -7.96 5.51
CA ALA A 85 1.25 -8.08 4.08
C ALA A 85 2.59 -7.99 3.33
N PRO A 86 2.83 -8.80 2.27
CA PRO A 86 4.12 -8.83 1.57
C PRO A 86 4.59 -7.45 1.13
N ALA A 87 3.70 -6.64 0.54
CA ALA A 87 4.03 -5.28 0.12
C ALA A 87 4.46 -4.36 1.28
N ALA A 88 3.93 -4.58 2.49
CA ALA A 88 4.29 -3.82 3.68
C ALA A 88 5.64 -4.28 4.26
N SER A 89 5.82 -5.59 4.42
CA SER A 89 7.03 -6.17 4.97
C SER A 89 8.24 -5.96 4.05
N GLU A 90 8.09 -6.22 2.75
CA GLU A 90 9.19 -6.07 1.77
C GLU A 90 9.62 -4.61 1.60
N PHE A 91 8.66 -3.66 1.63
CA PHE A 91 9.00 -2.24 1.64
C PHE A 91 9.80 -1.86 2.90
N ALA A 92 9.34 -2.29 4.08
CA ALA A 92 10.02 -2.01 5.33
C ALA A 92 11.41 -2.65 5.38
N ASP A 93 11.54 -3.87 4.85
CA ASP A 93 12.81 -4.59 4.72
C ASP A 93 13.80 -3.85 3.82
N GLY A 94 13.38 -3.52 2.59
CA GLY A 94 14.21 -2.78 1.65
C GLY A 94 14.63 -1.40 2.18
N PHE A 95 13.72 -0.67 2.82
CA PHE A 95 14.06 0.63 3.41
C PHE A 95 15.02 0.50 4.60
N SER A 96 14.85 -0.54 5.43
CA SER A 96 15.67 -0.75 6.64
C SER A 96 17.15 -0.98 6.36
N GLY A 97 17.50 -1.44 5.15
CA GLY A 97 18.89 -1.53 4.69
C GLY A 97 19.56 -0.17 4.48
N HIS A 98 18.80 0.92 4.42
CA HIS A 98 19.31 2.28 4.26
C HIS A 98 19.11 3.15 5.51
N SER A 99 17.97 3.04 6.18
CA SER A 99 17.66 3.83 7.38
C SER A 99 16.56 3.18 8.21
N SER A 100 16.49 3.51 9.49
CA SER A 100 15.44 3.01 10.37
C SER A 100 14.05 3.47 9.97
N ILE A 101 13.09 2.57 10.12
CA ILE A 101 11.67 2.76 9.83
C ILE A 101 10.82 2.29 11.01
N VAL A 102 9.77 3.05 11.31
CA VAL A 102 8.67 2.60 12.16
C VAL A 102 7.43 2.44 11.31
N SER A 103 6.92 1.22 11.25
CA SER A 103 5.67 0.86 10.57
C SER A 103 4.59 0.64 11.62
N PHE A 104 3.37 1.13 11.40
CA PHE A 104 2.27 0.88 12.33
C PHE A 104 1.01 0.38 11.63
N GLN A 105 0.19 -0.38 12.37
CA GLN A 105 -1.08 -0.91 11.88
C GLN A 105 -2.14 0.20 11.91
N GLY A 106 -2.48 0.69 10.72
CA GLY A 106 -3.44 1.77 10.54
C GLY A 106 -4.91 1.32 10.60
N SER A 107 -5.80 2.29 10.80
CA SER A 107 -7.25 2.09 10.71
C SER A 107 -7.76 2.20 9.26
N MET A 108 -8.85 1.49 8.93
CA MET A 108 -9.57 1.66 7.65
C MET A 108 -10.30 3.02 7.55
N SER A 109 -10.63 3.63 8.69
CA SER A 109 -11.13 5.01 8.75
C SER A 109 -9.96 5.98 8.62
N LEU A 110 -10.01 6.86 7.61
CA LEU A 110 -9.00 7.89 7.36
C LEU A 110 -8.84 8.84 8.58
N PRO A 111 -9.91 9.41 9.18
CA PRO A 111 -9.76 10.25 10.38
C PRO A 111 -9.03 9.54 11.53
N SER A 112 -9.37 8.28 11.80
CA SER A 112 -8.69 7.51 12.85
C SER A 112 -7.23 7.21 12.48
N ARG A 113 -6.96 6.94 11.19
CA ARG A 113 -5.60 6.70 10.71
C ARG A 113 -4.69 7.91 10.89
N VAL A 114 -5.17 9.11 10.57
CA VAL A 114 -4.43 10.36 10.77
C VAL A 114 -4.11 10.57 12.25
N LYS A 115 -5.09 10.35 13.15
CA LYS A 115 -4.87 10.47 14.59
C LYS A 115 -3.87 9.43 15.14
N MET A 116 -3.94 8.19 14.66
CA MET A 116 -2.95 7.16 15.00
C MET A 116 -1.56 7.57 14.54
N PHE A 117 -1.43 8.10 13.31
CA PHE A 117 -0.15 8.61 12.80
C PHE A 117 0.44 9.69 13.72
N HIS A 118 -0.37 10.65 14.18
CA HIS A 118 0.08 11.65 15.15
C HIS A 118 0.53 11.05 16.47
N SER A 119 -0.18 10.02 16.97
CA SER A 119 0.21 9.33 18.21
C SER A 119 1.57 8.64 18.07
N VAL A 120 1.87 8.11 16.87
CA VAL A 120 3.19 7.51 16.57
C VAL A 120 4.27 8.58 16.47
N ILE A 121 4.01 9.72 15.81
CA ILE A 121 4.95 10.86 15.75
C ILE A 121 5.34 11.30 17.16
N GLU A 122 4.36 11.47 18.04
CA GLU A 122 4.60 11.92 19.42
C GLU A 122 5.39 10.88 20.23
N HIS A 123 5.05 9.59 20.09
CA HIS A 123 5.77 8.51 20.75
C HIS A 123 7.25 8.41 20.32
N GLU A 124 7.51 8.61 19.03
CA GLU A 124 8.85 8.48 18.46
C GLU A 124 9.70 9.76 18.58
N ASP A 125 9.14 10.83 19.18
CA ASP A 125 9.76 12.16 19.23
C ASP A 125 10.25 12.60 17.83
N PHE A 126 9.40 12.37 16.82
CA PHE A 126 9.81 12.48 15.42
C PHE A 126 9.72 13.93 14.91
N ASP A 127 10.86 14.62 14.91
CA ASP A 127 10.96 16.07 14.66
C ASP A 127 10.79 16.53 13.21
N ALA A 128 11.03 15.67 12.21
CA ALA A 128 10.94 16.08 10.80
C ALA A 128 10.76 14.90 9.85
N ALA A 129 9.77 15.01 8.94
CA ALA A 129 9.58 14.07 7.84
C ALA A 129 10.35 14.52 6.58
N LEU A 130 11.13 13.62 5.99
CA LEU A 130 11.55 13.76 4.58
C LEU A 130 10.37 13.29 3.71
N GLY A 131 9.66 14.24 3.08
CA GLY A 131 8.48 13.94 2.25
C GLY A 131 8.81 13.38 0.87
N GLY A 132 7.88 12.62 0.27
CA GLY A 132 7.95 12.08 -1.10
C GLY A 132 6.58 11.53 -1.54
N ARG A 133 6.29 11.57 -2.84
CA ARG A 133 5.00 11.16 -3.46
C ARG A 133 5.10 9.82 -4.17
#